data_AF-A0A1C6JZT2-F1
#
_entry.id   AF-A0A1C6JZT2-F1
#
_cell.length_a   1.000
_cell.length_b   1.000
_cell.length_c   1.000
_cell.angle_alpha   90.00
_cell.angle_beta   90.00
_cell.angle_gamma   90.00
#
_symmetry.space_group_name_H-M   'P 1'
#
loop_
_entity.id
_entity.type
_entity.pdbx_description
1 polymer ?
#
loop_
_entity_poly.entity_id
_entity_poly.type
_entity_poly.pdbx_seq_one_letter_code
_entity_poly.pdbx_strand_id
1 'polypeptide(L)'
;MDYTEFMNRNKLNYEIVKLKHEGKTFQEIGNQHNLCGAGIAHKYRKFLFRLFRYYYQFLSRNSIRDAYDFLEFYVDIAVTIAYLEQVHDDLLSILRHGEPPLLAGFYTDIPPIKHLTEGQKKILERQIVEAKDKQNKTYADIGSTLNLTGEKVKRMYQSYYHQKCLKAIEVIEPEVDFSFSEYIFSYSHYPQVRWQQIVREYAELIQDLID
;
A
#
# COMPACT_ATOMS: atom_id res chain seq x y z
N MET A 1 4.28 -27.24 -7.41
CA MET A 1 5.08 -26.70 -6.30
C MET A 1 4.23 -26.80 -5.06
N ASP A 2 4.55 -27.76 -4.22
CA ASP A 2 3.98 -27.86 -2.87
C ASP A 2 4.56 -26.76 -1.95
N TYR A 3 3.99 -26.64 -0.75
CA TYR A 3 4.37 -25.57 0.18
C TYR A 3 5.82 -25.72 0.65
N THR A 4 6.27 -26.94 0.93
CA THR A 4 7.64 -27.22 1.36
C THR A 4 8.66 -26.79 0.31
N GLU A 5 8.41 -27.09 -0.96
CA GLU A 5 9.25 -26.67 -2.08
C GLU A 5 9.25 -25.14 -2.23
N PHE A 6 8.08 -24.50 -2.09
CA PHE A 6 7.97 -23.04 -2.09
C PHE A 6 8.82 -22.40 -0.99
N MET A 7 8.74 -22.92 0.24
CA MET A 7 9.48 -22.41 1.39
C MET A 7 10.98 -22.64 1.23
N ASN A 8 11.40 -23.84 0.80
CA ASN A 8 12.81 -24.15 0.56
C ASN A 8 13.46 -23.24 -0.49
N ARG A 9 12.77 -22.98 -1.60
CA ARG A 9 13.23 -22.05 -2.66
C ARG A 9 13.33 -20.60 -2.18
N ASN A 10 12.70 -20.25 -1.06
CA ASN A 10 12.65 -18.90 -0.52
C ASN A 10 13.20 -18.80 0.91
N LYS A 11 13.97 -19.79 1.38
CA LYS A 11 14.39 -19.94 2.79
C LYS A 11 14.95 -18.65 3.41
N LEU A 12 15.93 -18.02 2.75
CA LEU A 12 16.51 -16.76 3.23
C LEU A 12 15.48 -15.63 3.32
N ASN A 13 14.58 -15.51 2.35
CA ASN A 13 13.60 -14.44 2.36
C ASN A 13 12.52 -14.67 3.45
N TYR A 14 12.19 -15.93 3.71
CA TYR A 14 11.32 -16.31 4.82
C TYR A 14 11.94 -15.95 6.18
N GLU A 15 13.23 -16.24 6.38
CA GLU A 15 13.96 -15.84 7.58
C GLU A 15 13.96 -14.32 7.76
N ILE A 16 14.19 -13.56 6.69
CA ILE A 16 14.10 -12.09 6.70
C ILE A 16 12.72 -11.61 7.17
N VAL A 17 11.63 -12.26 6.75
CA VAL A 17 10.27 -11.91 7.20
C VAL A 17 10.14 -12.16 8.70
N LYS A 18 10.54 -13.33 9.21
CA LYS A 18 10.49 -13.63 10.65
C LYS A 18 11.23 -12.57 11.47
N LEU A 19 12.49 -12.30 11.12
CA LEU A 19 13.30 -11.30 11.80
C LEU A 19 12.68 -9.89 11.76
N LYS A 20 12.06 -9.52 10.64
CA LYS A 20 11.39 -8.22 10.49
C LYS A 20 10.18 -8.10 11.42
N HIS A 21 9.43 -9.18 11.60
CA HIS A 21 8.24 -9.21 12.46
C HIS A 21 8.58 -9.43 13.95
N GLU A 22 9.76 -9.97 14.26
CA GLU A 22 10.36 -9.95 15.61
C GLU A 22 10.87 -8.56 16.02
N GLY A 23 10.72 -7.55 15.16
CA GLY A 23 11.02 -6.15 15.48
C GLY A 23 12.33 -5.62 14.91
N LYS A 24 13.15 -6.45 14.25
CA LYS A 24 14.40 -5.97 13.63
C LYS A 24 14.11 -5.01 12.48
N THR A 25 14.97 -4.03 12.31
CA THR A 25 15.02 -3.14 11.15
C THR A 25 15.68 -3.85 9.96
N PHE A 26 15.43 -3.36 8.75
CA PHE A 26 16.10 -3.89 7.56
C PHE A 26 17.62 -3.73 7.61
N GLN A 27 18.12 -2.71 8.31
CA GLN A 27 19.55 -2.49 8.48
C GLN A 27 20.17 -3.54 9.41
N GLU A 28 19.52 -3.83 10.55
CA GLU A 28 20.00 -4.87 11.48
C GLU A 28 20.01 -6.26 10.85
N ILE A 29 18.97 -6.58 10.06
CA ILE A 29 18.92 -7.83 9.29
C ILE A 29 20.02 -7.83 8.21
N GLY A 30 20.24 -6.69 7.55
CA GLY A 30 21.29 -6.54 6.56
C GLY A 30 22.68 -6.84 7.12
N ASN A 31 22.97 -6.30 8.30
CA ASN A 31 24.22 -6.54 9.02
C ASN A 31 24.43 -8.04 9.33
N GLN A 32 23.36 -8.80 9.63
CA GLN A 32 23.44 -10.25 9.90
C GLN A 32 23.73 -11.09 8.65
N HIS A 33 23.36 -10.60 7.46
CA HIS A 33 23.49 -11.34 6.21
C HIS A 33 24.52 -10.74 5.24
N ASN A 34 25.34 -9.77 5.69
CA ASN A 34 26.28 -9.03 4.84
C ASN A 34 25.62 -8.41 3.59
N LEU A 35 24.43 -7.84 3.77
CA LEU A 35 23.65 -7.17 2.74
C LEU A 35 23.26 -5.75 3.19
N CYS A 36 23.06 -4.84 2.25
CA CYS A 36 22.52 -3.52 2.58
C CYS A 36 21.03 -3.61 2.95
N GLY A 37 20.56 -2.70 3.81
CA GLY A 37 19.15 -2.66 4.24
C GLY A 37 18.16 -2.55 3.07
N ALA A 38 18.51 -1.82 2.00
CA ALA A 38 17.69 -1.75 0.80
C ALA A 38 17.54 -3.12 0.09
N GLY A 39 18.62 -3.90 0.03
CA GLY A 39 18.61 -5.26 -0.52
C GLY A 39 17.74 -6.21 0.30
N ILE A 40 17.80 -6.11 1.62
CA ILE A 40 16.91 -6.86 2.53
C ILE A 40 15.45 -6.44 2.32
N ALA A 41 15.15 -5.14 2.27
CA ALA A 41 13.80 -4.64 2.05
C ALA A 41 13.22 -5.14 0.70
N HIS A 42 14.04 -5.21 -0.35
CA HIS A 42 13.64 -5.80 -1.62
C HIS A 42 13.30 -7.30 -1.48
N LYS A 43 14.17 -8.09 -0.82
CA LYS A 43 13.93 -9.53 -0.58
C LYS A 43 12.65 -9.77 0.24
N TYR A 44 12.43 -8.98 1.28
CA TYR A 44 11.22 -8.99 2.12
C TYR A 44 9.95 -8.79 1.26
N ARG A 45 9.88 -7.67 0.53
CA ARG A 45 8.71 -7.35 -0.33
C ARG A 45 8.48 -8.40 -1.40
N LYS A 46 9.56 -8.87 -2.04
CA LYS A 46 9.51 -9.91 -3.07
C LYS A 46 8.93 -11.22 -2.54
N PHE A 47 9.29 -11.61 -1.33
CA PHE A 47 8.74 -12.81 -0.71
C PHE A 47 7.28 -12.66 -0.35
N LEU A 48 6.89 -11.56 0.30
CA LEU A 48 5.48 -11.33 0.62
C LEU A 48 4.61 -11.35 -0.64
N PHE A 49 5.06 -10.73 -1.73
CA PHE A 49 4.35 -10.80 -3.00
C PHE A 49 4.22 -12.21 -3.58
N ARG A 50 5.27 -13.03 -3.46
CA ARG A 50 5.22 -14.43 -3.85
C ARG A 50 4.28 -15.25 -2.97
N LEU A 51 4.31 -15.03 -1.66
CA LEU A 51 3.45 -15.72 -0.70
C LEU A 51 1.98 -15.37 -0.93
N PHE A 52 1.67 -14.08 -1.07
CA PHE A 52 0.33 -13.61 -1.43
C PHE A 52 -0.18 -14.27 -2.73
N ARG A 53 0.64 -14.29 -3.79
CA ARG A 53 0.26 -14.94 -5.05
C ARG A 53 0.04 -16.45 -4.88
N TYR A 54 0.85 -17.10 -4.06
CA TYR A 54 0.72 -18.52 -3.78
C TYR A 54 -0.60 -18.83 -3.05
N TYR A 55 -0.92 -18.06 -1.99
CA TYR A 55 -2.19 -18.15 -1.29
C TYR A 55 -3.37 -17.84 -2.22
N TYR A 56 -3.31 -16.75 -2.98
CA TYR A 56 -4.35 -16.39 -3.95
C TYR A 56 -4.63 -17.51 -4.95
N GLN A 57 -3.59 -18.12 -5.53
CA GLN A 57 -3.76 -19.21 -6.50
C GLN A 57 -4.45 -20.42 -5.87
N PHE A 58 -4.09 -20.76 -4.63
CA PHE A 58 -4.71 -21.86 -3.91
C PHE A 58 -6.17 -21.55 -3.54
N LEU A 59 -6.44 -20.37 -2.97
CA LEU A 59 -7.78 -19.93 -2.60
C LEU A 59 -8.71 -19.83 -3.83
N SER A 60 -8.21 -19.33 -4.96
CA SER A 60 -8.97 -19.23 -6.20
C SER A 60 -9.40 -20.59 -6.76
N ARG A 61 -8.54 -21.62 -6.61
CA ARG A 61 -8.88 -23.00 -6.99
C ARG A 61 -9.94 -23.61 -6.08
N ASN A 62 -10.07 -23.08 -4.85
CA ASN A 62 -11.09 -23.44 -3.88
C ASN A 62 -12.23 -22.41 -3.83
N SER A 63 -12.49 -21.72 -4.96
CA SER A 63 -13.61 -20.79 -5.15
C SER A 63 -13.61 -19.51 -4.30
N ILE A 64 -12.49 -19.13 -3.68
CA ILE A 64 -12.32 -17.87 -2.95
C ILE A 64 -11.50 -16.91 -3.81
N ARG A 65 -12.12 -15.83 -4.30
CA ARG A 65 -11.51 -14.92 -5.29
C ARG A 65 -11.19 -13.51 -4.78
N ASP A 66 -11.58 -13.21 -3.55
CA ASP A 66 -11.59 -11.84 -3.00
C ASP A 66 -10.20 -11.34 -2.55
N ALA A 67 -9.14 -12.15 -2.68
CA ALA A 67 -7.82 -11.81 -2.13
C ALA A 67 -7.24 -10.52 -2.73
N TYR A 68 -7.51 -10.24 -4.01
CA TYR A 68 -7.09 -8.97 -4.62
C TYR A 68 -7.93 -7.79 -4.15
N ASP A 69 -9.20 -8.00 -3.82
CA ASP A 69 -10.06 -6.96 -3.24
C ASP A 69 -9.55 -6.58 -1.83
N PHE A 70 -9.11 -7.58 -1.06
CA PHE A 70 -8.45 -7.34 0.23
C PHE A 70 -7.12 -6.58 0.06
N LEU A 71 -6.32 -6.94 -0.95
CA LEU A 71 -5.09 -6.19 -1.26
C LEU A 71 -5.39 -4.75 -1.71
N GLU A 72 -6.46 -4.53 -2.47
CA GLU A 72 -6.89 -3.18 -2.86
C GLU A 72 -7.35 -2.37 -1.65
N PHE A 73 -8.08 -2.99 -0.73
CA PHE A 73 -8.54 -2.35 0.49
C PHE A 73 -7.38 -2.00 1.42
N TYR A 74 -6.53 -2.97 1.78
CA TYR A 74 -5.45 -2.77 2.74
C TYR A 74 -4.22 -2.08 2.15
N VAL A 75 -3.93 -2.26 0.86
CA VAL A 75 -2.72 -1.78 0.15
C VAL A 75 -1.39 -2.34 0.67
N ASP A 76 -1.33 -2.68 1.96
CA ASP A 76 -0.24 -3.37 2.63
C ASP A 76 -0.40 -4.88 2.47
N ILE A 77 0.53 -5.48 1.74
CA ILE A 77 0.52 -6.91 1.45
C ILE A 77 0.74 -7.80 2.67
N ALA A 78 1.47 -7.33 3.69
CA ALA A 78 1.69 -8.08 4.92
C ALA A 78 0.38 -8.18 5.71
N VAL A 79 -0.34 -7.05 5.84
CA VAL A 79 -1.68 -7.01 6.45
C VAL A 79 -2.66 -7.87 5.65
N THR A 80 -2.63 -7.81 4.31
CA THR A 80 -3.48 -8.68 3.47
C THR A 80 -3.21 -10.16 3.71
N ILE A 81 -1.94 -10.58 3.76
CA ILE A 81 -1.59 -11.98 4.03
C ILE A 81 -2.06 -12.38 5.43
N ALA A 82 -1.82 -11.54 6.46
CA ALA A 82 -2.28 -11.82 7.82
C ALA A 82 -3.81 -11.98 7.89
N TYR A 83 -4.56 -11.11 7.20
CA TYR A 83 -6.02 -11.21 7.11
C TYR A 83 -6.47 -12.51 6.41
N LEU A 84 -5.84 -12.87 5.28
CA LEU A 84 -6.12 -14.13 4.59
C LEU A 84 -5.85 -15.34 5.48
N GLU A 85 -4.76 -15.32 6.25
CA GLU A 85 -4.42 -16.37 7.20
C GLU A 85 -5.43 -16.47 8.35
N GLN A 86 -6.01 -15.36 8.80
CA GLN A 86 -7.04 -15.35 9.84
C GLN A 86 -8.40 -15.86 9.32
N VAL A 87 -8.84 -15.39 8.14
CA VAL A 87 -10.19 -15.64 7.62
C VAL A 87 -10.30 -16.97 6.87
N HIS A 88 -9.20 -17.49 6.33
CA HIS A 88 -9.16 -18.74 5.57
C HIS A 88 -8.19 -19.77 6.16
N ASP A 89 -8.05 -19.78 7.49
CA ASP A 89 -7.10 -20.67 8.16
C ASP A 89 -7.35 -22.14 7.86
N ASP A 90 -8.61 -22.59 7.86
CA ASP A 90 -8.98 -23.98 7.56
C ASP A 90 -8.43 -24.46 6.20
N LEU A 91 -8.49 -23.60 5.18
CA LEU A 91 -7.99 -23.92 3.84
C LEU A 91 -6.48 -23.74 3.74
N LEU A 92 -5.95 -22.63 4.26
CA LEU A 92 -4.53 -22.33 4.15
C LEU A 92 -3.69 -23.24 5.05
N SER A 93 -4.24 -23.79 6.14
CA SER A 93 -3.56 -24.81 6.96
C SER A 93 -3.35 -26.10 6.18
N ILE A 94 -4.31 -26.52 5.34
CA ILE A 94 -4.14 -27.64 4.41
C ILE A 94 -2.99 -27.34 3.44
N LEU A 95 -2.96 -26.14 2.85
CA LEU A 95 -1.87 -25.73 1.97
C LEU A 95 -0.51 -25.76 2.69
N ARG A 96 -0.47 -25.28 3.93
CA ARG A 96 0.73 -25.22 4.78
C ARG A 96 1.11 -26.56 5.42
N HIS A 97 0.36 -27.62 5.18
CA HIS A 97 0.54 -28.94 5.80
C HIS A 97 0.54 -28.88 7.34
N GLY A 98 -0.32 -28.03 7.92
CA GLY A 98 -0.42 -27.84 9.37
C GLY A 98 0.60 -26.87 9.97
N GLU A 99 1.54 -26.33 9.19
CA GLU A 99 2.42 -25.26 9.67
C GLU A 99 1.59 -24.00 10.04
N PRO A 100 1.98 -23.28 11.11
CA PRO A 100 1.24 -22.12 11.58
C PRO A 100 1.27 -20.96 10.56
N PRO A 101 0.28 -20.05 10.63
CA PRO A 101 0.30 -18.78 9.92
C PRO A 101 1.63 -18.02 10.10
N LEU A 102 2.11 -17.37 9.03
CA LEU A 102 3.35 -16.61 9.11
C LEU A 102 3.14 -15.22 9.71
N LEU A 103 2.04 -14.55 9.36
CA LEU A 103 1.81 -13.15 9.67
C LEU A 103 0.63 -12.92 10.60
N ALA A 104 -0.37 -13.81 10.65
CA ALA A 104 -1.57 -13.63 11.47
C ALA A 104 -1.27 -13.24 12.93
N GLY A 105 -0.23 -13.82 13.55
CA GLY A 105 0.15 -13.54 14.94
C GLY A 105 0.78 -12.17 15.19
N PHE A 106 1.23 -11.47 14.15
CA PHE A 106 1.87 -10.15 14.25
C PHE A 106 0.90 -8.99 14.00
N TYR A 107 -0.32 -9.27 13.56
CA TYR A 107 -1.33 -8.28 13.21
C TYR A 107 -2.64 -8.59 13.94
N THR A 108 -2.77 -8.08 15.17
CA THR A 108 -3.95 -8.31 16.03
C THR A 108 -5.09 -7.34 15.73
N ASP A 109 -4.78 -6.12 15.30
CA ASP A 109 -5.76 -5.03 15.10
C ASP A 109 -5.94 -4.73 13.60
N ILE A 110 -6.27 -5.75 12.82
CA ILE A 110 -6.52 -5.58 11.38
C ILE A 110 -7.85 -4.83 11.18
N PRO A 111 -7.88 -3.69 10.46
CA PRO A 111 -9.13 -2.99 10.19
C PRO A 111 -10.13 -3.88 9.45
N PRO A 112 -11.44 -3.85 9.77
CA PRO A 112 -12.42 -4.66 9.07
C PRO A 112 -12.53 -4.24 7.60
N ILE A 113 -12.70 -5.22 6.70
CA ILE A 113 -12.97 -4.98 5.27
C ILE A 113 -14.22 -4.13 5.11
N LYS A 114 -14.14 -3.12 4.23
CA LYS A 114 -15.29 -2.28 3.85
C LYS A 114 -15.42 -2.22 2.34
N HIS A 115 -16.62 -2.51 1.84
CA HIS A 115 -17.01 -2.20 0.46
C HIS A 115 -17.48 -0.75 0.40
N LEU A 116 -16.55 0.14 0.06
CA LEU A 116 -16.81 1.58 0.03
C LEU A 116 -17.48 1.99 -1.28
N THR A 117 -18.63 2.66 -1.20
CA THR A 117 -19.21 3.35 -2.36
C THR A 117 -18.37 4.56 -2.77
N GLU A 118 -18.51 5.04 -4.00
CA GLU A 118 -17.80 6.24 -4.47
C GLU A 118 -18.08 7.48 -3.59
N GLY A 119 -19.31 7.62 -3.07
CA GLY A 119 -19.65 8.67 -2.12
C GLY A 119 -18.86 8.55 -0.81
N GLN A 120 -18.73 7.34 -0.26
CA GLN A 120 -17.95 7.09 0.96
C GLN A 120 -16.45 7.31 0.73
N LYS A 121 -15.91 6.92 -0.43
CA LYS A 121 -14.52 7.19 -0.80
C LYS A 121 -14.24 8.70 -0.80
N LYS A 122 -15.10 9.51 -1.42
CA LYS A 122 -14.97 10.98 -1.41
C LYS A 122 -15.09 11.61 -0.02
N ILE A 123 -15.90 11.05 0.87
CA ILE A 123 -15.98 11.51 2.27
C ILE A 123 -14.66 11.23 2.99
N LEU A 124 -14.14 10.00 2.86
CA LEU A 124 -12.86 9.61 3.46
C LEU A 124 -11.70 10.44 2.91
N GLU A 125 -11.64 10.66 1.59
CA GLU A 125 -10.62 11.53 0.97
C GLU A 125 -10.60 12.93 1.59
N ARG A 126 -11.77 13.57 1.75
CA ARG A 126 -11.87 14.88 2.40
C ARG A 126 -11.36 14.86 3.84
N GLN A 127 -11.77 13.86 4.62
CA GLN A 127 -11.31 13.69 6.01
C GLN A 127 -9.79 13.49 6.09
N ILE A 128 -9.22 12.72 5.15
CA ILE A 128 -7.78 12.45 5.08
C ILE A 128 -7.00 13.72 4.74
N VAL A 129 -7.44 14.46 3.73
CA VAL A 129 -6.82 15.74 3.30
C VAL A 129 -6.86 16.75 4.44
N GLU A 130 -8.02 16.93 5.07
CA GLU A 130 -8.17 17.82 6.22
C GLU A 130 -7.23 17.44 7.38
N ALA A 131 -7.19 16.16 7.75
CA ALA A 131 -6.33 15.68 8.81
C ALA A 131 -4.83 15.81 8.46
N LYS A 132 -4.46 15.61 7.21
CA LYS A 132 -3.05 15.64 6.78
C LYS A 132 -2.53 17.06 6.61
N ASP A 133 -3.33 17.96 6.05
CA ASP A 133 -2.88 19.30 5.66
C ASP A 133 -3.19 20.35 6.72
N LYS A 134 -4.34 20.25 7.41
CA LYS A 134 -4.72 21.23 8.46
C LYS A 134 -4.30 20.80 9.85
N GLN A 135 -4.33 19.49 10.13
CA GLN A 135 -4.04 18.95 11.47
C GLN A 135 -2.66 18.30 11.58
N ASN A 136 -1.92 18.20 10.46
CA ASN A 136 -0.60 17.58 10.36
C ASN A 136 -0.50 16.17 10.99
N LYS A 137 -1.58 15.38 10.94
CA LYS A 137 -1.58 14.00 11.45
C LYS A 137 -0.73 13.08 10.58
N THR A 138 -0.20 12.01 11.17
CA THR A 138 0.49 10.97 10.40
C THR A 138 -0.52 10.06 9.68
N TYR A 139 -0.09 9.37 8.62
CA TYR A 139 -0.96 8.41 7.94
C TYR A 139 -1.41 7.26 8.84
N ALA A 140 -0.57 6.86 9.80
CA ALA A 140 -0.90 5.83 10.78
C ALA A 140 -2.05 6.30 11.70
N ASP A 141 -1.94 7.51 12.28
CA ASP A 141 -2.97 8.04 13.18
C ASP A 141 -4.32 8.24 12.47
N ILE A 142 -4.28 8.74 11.23
CA ILE A 142 -5.47 8.86 10.39
C ILE A 142 -6.07 7.49 10.10
N GLY A 143 -5.22 6.49 9.77
CA GLY A 143 -5.62 5.11 9.52
C GLY A 143 -6.35 4.51 10.72
N SER A 144 -5.76 4.61 11.91
CA SER A 144 -6.39 4.17 13.16
C SER A 144 -7.73 4.85 13.40
N THR A 145 -7.82 6.17 13.19
CA THR A 145 -9.07 6.92 13.38
C THR A 145 -10.18 6.48 12.41
N LEU A 146 -9.82 6.19 11.16
CA LEU A 146 -10.77 5.86 10.09
C LEU A 146 -10.99 4.35 9.91
N ASN A 147 -10.34 3.52 10.72
CA ASN A 147 -10.26 2.07 10.54
C ASN A 147 -9.82 1.71 9.11
N LEU A 148 -8.63 2.19 8.75
CA LEU A 148 -7.90 1.93 7.51
C LEU A 148 -6.43 1.67 7.86
N THR A 149 -5.67 1.04 6.96
CA THR A 149 -4.21 0.99 7.10
C THR A 149 -3.60 2.34 6.76
N GLY A 150 -2.41 2.63 7.32
CA GLY A 150 -1.66 3.83 6.95
C GLY A 150 -1.34 3.89 5.44
N GLU A 151 -1.06 2.74 4.81
CA GLU A 151 -0.80 2.68 3.36
C GLU A 151 -2.06 2.97 2.53
N LYS A 152 -3.24 2.52 2.96
CA LYS A 152 -4.51 2.89 2.31
C LYS A 152 -4.76 4.40 2.39
N VAL A 153 -4.57 4.98 3.58
CA VAL A 153 -4.70 6.44 3.77
C VAL A 153 -3.73 7.20 2.86
N LYS A 154 -2.46 6.80 2.85
CA LYS A 154 -1.43 7.40 1.99
C LYS A 154 -1.79 7.31 0.51
N ARG A 155 -2.27 6.15 0.05
CA ARG A 155 -2.71 5.95 -1.34
C ARG A 155 -3.88 6.85 -1.71
N MET A 156 -4.88 6.98 -0.83
CA MET A 156 -6.03 7.87 -1.05
C MET A 156 -5.60 9.34 -1.11
N TYR A 157 -4.75 9.78 -0.17
CA TYR A 157 -4.19 11.14 -0.18
C TYR A 157 -3.39 11.46 -1.45
N GLN A 158 -2.52 10.53 -1.87
CA GLN A 158 -1.75 10.69 -3.10
C GLN A 158 -2.65 10.71 -4.36
N SER A 159 -3.67 9.85 -4.41
CA SER A 159 -4.63 9.82 -5.52
C SER A 159 -5.39 11.13 -5.63
N TYR A 160 -5.84 11.68 -4.50
CA TYR A 160 -6.56 12.96 -4.45
C TYR A 160 -5.77 14.07 -5.16
N TYR A 161 -4.51 14.27 -4.78
CA TYR A 161 -3.65 15.28 -5.41
C TYR A 161 -3.24 14.93 -6.83
N HIS A 162 -3.09 13.64 -7.15
CA HIS A 162 -2.83 13.22 -8.52
C HIS A 162 -3.98 13.61 -9.45
N GLN A 163 -5.23 13.38 -9.04
CA GLN A 163 -6.40 13.79 -9.79
C GLN A 163 -6.50 15.31 -9.96
N LYS A 164 -6.13 16.09 -8.94
CA LYS A 164 -6.01 17.55 -9.07
C LYS A 164 -4.97 17.97 -10.12
N CYS A 165 -3.80 17.33 -10.11
CA CYS A 165 -2.78 17.60 -11.13
C CYS A 165 -3.27 17.28 -12.55
N LEU A 166 -3.97 16.16 -12.75
CA LEU A 166 -4.50 15.79 -14.07
C LEU A 166 -5.50 16.83 -14.59
N LYS A 167 -6.43 17.28 -13.74
CA LYS A 167 -7.38 18.33 -14.12
C LYS A 167 -6.70 19.66 -14.44
N ALA A 168 -5.67 20.03 -13.67
CA ALA A 168 -4.92 21.24 -13.97
C ALA A 168 -4.13 21.13 -15.28
N ILE A 169 -3.62 19.96 -15.63
CA ILE A 169 -2.96 19.73 -16.92
C ILE A 169 -3.96 19.96 -18.07
N GLU A 170 -5.20 19.47 -17.95
CA GLU A 170 -6.24 19.68 -18.97
C GLU A 170 -6.54 21.17 -19.22
N VAL A 171 -6.37 22.02 -18.21
CA VAL A 171 -6.62 23.46 -18.29
C VAL A 171 -5.39 24.25 -18.73
N ILE A 172 -4.19 23.89 -18.26
CA ILE A 172 -2.96 24.68 -18.46
C ILE A 172 -2.22 24.29 -19.74
N GLU A 173 -2.20 23.00 -20.12
CA GLU A 173 -1.46 22.53 -21.30
C GLU A 173 -1.81 23.30 -22.60
N PRO A 174 -3.09 23.67 -22.87
CA PRO A 174 -3.44 24.46 -24.05
C PRO A 174 -2.97 25.93 -24.01
N GLU A 175 -2.67 26.47 -22.83
CA GLU A 175 -2.35 27.88 -22.61
C GLU A 175 -0.84 28.17 -22.64
N VAL A 176 -0.01 27.14 -22.83
CA VAL A 176 1.45 27.26 -22.80
C VAL A 176 2.12 26.63 -24.03
N ASP A 177 3.26 27.18 -24.44
CA ASP A 177 4.01 26.73 -25.63
C ASP A 177 5.01 25.58 -25.33
N PHE A 178 4.79 24.80 -24.27
CA PHE A 178 5.65 23.67 -23.89
C PHE A 178 4.83 22.54 -23.28
N SER A 179 5.42 21.35 -23.12
CA SER A 179 4.70 20.25 -22.46
C SER A 179 4.60 20.46 -20.96
N PHE A 180 3.44 20.93 -20.51
CA PHE A 180 3.19 21.20 -19.09
C PHE A 180 3.16 19.92 -18.26
N SER A 181 2.56 18.87 -18.81
CA SER A 181 2.55 17.54 -18.20
C SER A 181 3.97 17.03 -17.95
N GLU A 182 4.86 17.04 -18.96
CA GLU A 182 6.26 16.63 -18.78
C GLU A 182 6.97 17.47 -17.72
N TYR A 183 6.81 18.79 -17.78
CA TYR A 183 7.36 19.71 -16.78
C TYR A 183 6.94 19.33 -15.35
N ILE A 184 5.65 19.20 -15.10
CA ILE A 184 5.14 18.91 -13.76
C ILE A 184 5.49 17.50 -13.29
N PHE A 185 5.44 16.48 -14.16
CA PHE A 185 5.81 15.12 -13.77
C PHE A 185 7.33 14.95 -13.55
N SER A 186 8.17 15.78 -14.16
CA SER A 186 9.61 15.83 -13.88
C SER A 186 9.95 16.52 -12.56
N TYR A 187 9.10 17.44 -12.07
CA TYR A 187 9.35 18.25 -10.88
C TYR A 187 9.40 17.42 -9.59
N SER A 188 8.49 16.46 -9.41
CA SER A 188 8.44 15.64 -8.19
C SER A 188 7.65 14.35 -8.36
N HIS A 189 8.14 13.28 -7.74
CA HIS A 189 7.38 12.03 -7.64
C HIS A 189 6.14 12.15 -6.73
N TYR A 190 6.06 13.18 -5.87
CA TYR A 190 4.96 13.35 -4.91
C TYR A 190 3.84 14.22 -5.50
N PRO A 191 2.60 13.69 -5.66
CA PRO A 191 1.50 14.45 -6.25
C PRO A 191 1.15 15.75 -5.53
N GLN A 192 1.23 15.77 -4.19
CA GLN A 192 0.98 16.98 -3.40
C GLN A 192 1.98 18.09 -3.72
N VAL A 193 3.26 17.75 -3.87
CA VAL A 193 4.33 18.71 -4.19
C VAL A 193 4.14 19.27 -5.60
N ARG A 194 3.71 18.42 -6.55
CA ARG A 194 3.30 18.86 -7.89
C ARG A 194 2.12 19.80 -7.83
N TRP A 195 1.09 19.49 -7.06
CA TRP A 195 -0.07 20.36 -6.89
C TRP A 195 0.31 21.73 -6.32
N GLN A 196 1.15 21.77 -5.28
CA GLN A 196 1.66 23.03 -4.71
C GLN A 196 2.42 23.87 -5.75
N GLN A 197 3.19 23.22 -6.61
CA GLN A 197 3.92 23.87 -7.70
C GLN A 197 2.97 24.46 -8.74
N ILE A 198 1.95 23.70 -9.16
CA ILE A 198 0.91 24.17 -10.09
C ILE A 198 0.21 25.41 -9.51
N VAL A 199 -0.24 25.34 -8.24
CA VAL A 199 -0.91 26.47 -7.58
C VAL A 199 0.01 27.68 -7.50
N ARG A 200 1.31 27.50 -7.25
CA ARG A 200 2.26 28.62 -7.15
C ARG A 200 2.40 29.37 -8.48
N GLU A 201 2.40 28.67 -9.60
CA GLU A 201 2.78 29.24 -10.90
C GLU A 201 1.59 29.56 -11.79
N TYR A 202 0.45 28.88 -11.58
CA TYR A 202 -0.70 28.91 -12.49
C TYR A 202 -2.03 29.10 -11.74
N ALA A 203 -2.02 29.66 -10.53
CA ALA A 203 -3.23 29.88 -9.72
C ALA A 203 -4.39 30.52 -10.51
N GLU A 204 -4.08 31.51 -11.35
CA GLU A 204 -5.06 32.26 -12.13
C GLU A 204 -5.82 31.39 -13.14
N LEU A 205 -5.17 30.35 -13.69
CA LEU A 205 -5.78 29.45 -14.66
C LEU A 205 -6.60 28.33 -14.02
N ILE A 206 -6.33 28.00 -12.75
CA ILE A 206 -6.93 26.83 -12.07
C ILE A 206 -7.74 27.20 -10.83
N GLN A 207 -8.28 28.42 -10.76
CA GLN A 207 -8.96 28.94 -9.59
C GLN A 207 -10.13 28.04 -9.13
N ASP A 208 -10.85 27.42 -10.07
CA ASP A 208 -11.95 26.48 -9.79
C ASP A 208 -11.49 25.13 -9.20
N LEU A 209 -10.18 24.84 -9.22
CA LEU A 209 -9.60 23.58 -8.73
C LEU A 209 -8.92 23.73 -7.36
N ILE A 210 -8.76 24.96 -6.87
CA ILE A 210 -8.21 25.29 -5.55
C ILE A 210 -9.34 25.17 -4.51
N ASP A 211 -9.08 24.51 -3.38
CA ASP A 211 -10.07 24.38 -2.29
C ASP A 211 -10.14 25.62 -1.40
#